data_AF-A0A2V9FVD3-F1
#
_entry.id   AF-A0A2V9FVD3-F1
#
_cell.length_a   1.000
_cell.length_b   1.000
_cell.length_c   1.000
_cell.angle_alpha   90.00
_cell.angle_beta   90.00
_cell.angle_gamma   90.00
#
_symmetry.space_group_name_H-M   'P 1'
#
loop_
_entity.id
_entity.type
_entity.pdbx_description
1 polymer ?
#
loop_
_entity_poly.entity_id
_entity_poly.type
_entity_poly.pdbx_seq_one_letter_code
_entity_poly.pdbx_strand_id
1 'polypeptide(L)'
;MLSAKNVRLSDPLKQPRPWAGAFFTCTLLLMIGVFAASLQAQNKNPLAGDPRAAKLGEFEFRANCAFCHGLGARGGGRGPDLTRAKKRHGSTDPDLFRTINEGVPGTAMPPNGATQQGVG
;
A
#
# COMPACT_ATOMS: atom_id res chain seq x y z
N MET A 1 39.74 62.77 35.79
CA MET A 1 38.65 62.36 34.89
C MET A 1 39.06 61.06 34.19
N LEU A 2 38.82 59.89 34.79
CA LEU A 2 39.04 58.60 34.11
C LEU A 2 37.71 58.07 33.60
N SER A 3 37.65 57.90 32.28
CA SER A 3 36.52 57.33 31.55
C SER A 3 36.43 55.82 31.82
N ALA A 4 35.41 55.42 32.57
CA ALA A 4 35.06 54.03 32.79
C ALA A 4 34.56 53.42 31.47
N LYS A 5 35.37 52.53 30.88
CA LYS A 5 34.95 51.74 29.72
C LYS A 5 34.03 50.61 30.20
N ASN A 6 32.77 50.69 29.78
CA ASN A 6 31.77 49.63 29.92
C ASN A 6 32.27 48.30 29.35
N VAL A 7 32.55 47.34 30.22
CA VAL A 7 32.72 45.93 29.86
C VAL A 7 31.33 45.30 29.82
N ARG A 8 30.80 45.04 28.61
CA ARG A 8 29.60 44.22 28.44
C ARG A 8 30.00 42.75 28.67
N LEU A 9 29.55 42.17 29.77
CA LEU A 9 29.60 40.74 30.01
C LEU A 9 28.55 40.07 29.10
N SER A 10 29.01 39.33 28.08
CA SER A 10 28.14 38.45 27.31
C SER A 10 27.99 37.12 28.04
N ASP A 11 26.78 36.81 28.51
CA ASP A 11 26.43 35.57 29.20
C ASP A 11 26.68 34.32 28.31
N PRO A 12 27.52 33.37 28.74
CA PRO A 12 27.90 32.22 27.92
C PRO A 12 26.83 31.12 27.85
N LEU A 13 25.71 31.24 28.57
CA LEU A 13 24.76 30.14 28.80
C LEU A 13 23.62 29.99 27.76
N LYS A 14 23.62 30.76 26.66
CA LYS A 14 22.53 30.73 25.66
C LYS A 14 22.95 30.22 24.28
N GLN A 15 23.91 29.30 24.20
CA GLN A 15 24.28 28.63 22.95
C GLN A 15 23.46 27.33 22.82
N PRO A 16 22.57 27.15 21.81
CA PRO A 16 21.93 25.86 21.56
C PRO A 16 23.01 24.84 21.17
N ARG A 17 23.00 23.68 21.84
CA ARG A 17 23.94 22.59 21.62
C ARG A 17 23.80 22.08 20.17
N PRO A 18 24.82 22.19 19.31
CA PRO A 18 24.69 21.92 17.86
C PRO A 18 24.35 20.45 17.55
N TRP A 19 24.61 19.54 18.49
CA TRP A 19 24.27 18.13 18.37
C TRP A 19 22.78 17.82 18.54
N ALA A 20 22.03 18.64 19.30
CA ALA A 20 20.60 18.38 19.53
C ALA A 20 19.78 18.40 18.22
N GLY A 21 20.12 19.29 17.28
CA GLY A 21 19.46 19.34 15.97
C GLY A 21 19.75 18.11 15.10
N ALA A 22 20.99 17.59 15.15
CA ALA A 22 21.41 16.42 14.36
C ALA A 22 20.72 15.13 14.82
N PHE A 23 20.41 14.99 16.11
CA PHE A 23 19.65 13.84 16.61
C PHE A 23 18.20 13.85 16.12
N PHE A 24 17.53 15.00 16.16
CA PHE A 24 16.15 15.11 15.68
C PHE A 24 16.02 14.93 14.17
N THR A 25 16.99 15.41 13.39
CA THR A 25 16.97 15.21 11.94
C THR A 25 17.25 13.74 11.57
N CYS A 26 18.22 13.08 12.21
CA CYS A 26 18.49 11.67 11.98
C CYS A 26 17.31 10.76 12.36
N THR A 27 16.66 11.00 13.50
CA THR A 27 15.50 10.20 13.93
C THR A 27 14.31 10.39 13.00
N LEU A 28 14.05 11.62 12.54
CA LEU A 28 12.99 11.90 11.57
C LEU A 28 13.27 11.22 10.22
N LEU A 29 14.51 11.27 9.72
CA LEU A 29 14.90 10.59 8.48
C LEU A 29 14.77 9.06 8.59
N LEU A 30 15.17 8.49 9.73
CA LEU A 30 14.96 7.07 10.02
C LEU A 30 13.48 6.68 10.02
N MET A 31 12.63 7.48 10.66
CA MET A 31 11.18 7.23 10.68
C MET A 31 10.55 7.33 9.30
N ILE A 32 10.95 8.31 8.48
CA ILE A 32 10.49 8.43 7.09
C ILE A 32 10.93 7.22 6.26
N GLY A 33 12.17 6.74 6.44
CA GLY A 33 12.68 5.56 5.76
C GLY A 33 11.91 4.28 6.11
N VAL A 34 11.63 4.06 7.41
CA VAL A 34 10.83 2.91 7.88
C VAL A 34 9.39 2.98 7.37
N PHE A 35 8.80 4.18 7.35
CA PHE A 35 7.45 4.38 6.84
C PHE A 35 7.36 4.08 5.33
N ALA A 36 8.29 4.59 4.53
CA ALA A 36 8.33 4.34 3.09
C ALA A 36 8.48 2.85 2.75
N ALA A 37 9.34 2.12 3.46
CA ALA A 37 9.49 0.67 3.28
C ALA A 37 8.20 -0.10 3.60
N SER A 38 7.46 0.34 4.62
CA SER A 38 6.19 -0.27 5.03
C SER A 38 5.10 -0.11 3.96
N LEU A 39 5.02 1.04 3.28
CA LEU A 39 4.08 1.25 2.16
C LEU A 39 4.39 0.32 0.98
N GLN A 40 5.67 0.06 0.68
CA GLN A 40 6.04 -0.82 -0.43
C GLN A 40 5.68 -2.29 -0.17
N ALA A 41 5.71 -2.72 1.08
CA ALA A 41 5.34 -4.09 1.45
C ALA A 41 3.85 -4.39 1.18
N GLN A 42 2.96 -3.41 1.32
CA GLN A 42 1.51 -3.57 1.09
C GLN A 42 1.13 -3.79 -0.38
N ASN A 43 2.02 -3.42 -1.31
CA ASN A 43 1.70 -3.46 -2.75
C ASN A 43 2.09 -4.77 -3.44
N LYS A 44 2.64 -5.74 -2.71
CA LYS A 44 3.05 -7.04 -3.26
C LYS A 44 2.13 -8.13 -2.75
N ASN A 45 1.64 -8.98 -3.65
CA ASN A 45 0.95 -10.20 -3.26
C ASN A 45 1.93 -11.16 -2.58
N PRO A 46 1.75 -11.49 -1.28
CA PRO A 46 2.65 -12.39 -0.56
C PRO A 46 2.57 -13.84 -1.05
N LEU A 47 1.51 -14.20 -1.76
CA LEU A 47 1.28 -15.52 -2.35
C LEU A 47 1.73 -15.59 -3.83
N ALA A 48 2.33 -14.51 -4.36
CA ALA A 48 2.80 -14.48 -5.73
C ALA A 48 3.79 -15.62 -5.99
N GLY A 49 3.47 -16.47 -6.97
CA GLY A 49 4.30 -17.61 -7.36
C GLY A 49 4.11 -18.89 -6.54
N ASP A 50 3.26 -18.93 -5.50
CA ASP A 50 2.92 -20.18 -4.81
C ASP A 50 1.92 -21.00 -5.65
N PRO A 51 2.29 -22.19 -6.17
CA PRO A 51 1.39 -23.02 -6.98
C PRO A 51 0.19 -23.55 -6.19
N ARG A 52 0.30 -23.71 -4.86
CA ARG A 52 -0.84 -24.13 -4.01
C ARG A 52 -1.85 -23.00 -3.89
N ALA A 53 -1.38 -21.77 -3.69
CA ALA A 53 -2.25 -20.59 -3.68
C ALA A 53 -2.94 -20.40 -5.04
N ALA A 54 -2.22 -20.60 -6.14
CA ALA A 54 -2.81 -20.56 -7.48
C ALA A 54 -3.90 -21.62 -7.68
N LYS A 55 -3.69 -22.86 -7.21
CA LYS A 55 -4.68 -23.94 -7.29
C LYS A 55 -5.93 -23.65 -6.44
N LEU A 56 -5.75 -23.10 -5.25
CA LEU A 56 -6.88 -22.66 -4.42
C LEU A 56 -7.65 -21.51 -5.08
N GLY A 57 -6.93 -20.54 -5.64
CA GLY A 57 -7.50 -19.43 -6.40
C GLY A 57 -8.28 -19.90 -7.63
N GLU A 58 -7.87 -20.99 -8.30
CA GLU A 58 -8.64 -21.59 -9.39
C GLU A 58 -10.00 -22.14 -8.91
N PHE A 59 -10.01 -22.86 -7.79
CA PHE A 59 -11.25 -23.38 -7.19
C PHE A 59 -12.21 -22.22 -6.86
N GLU A 60 -11.68 -21.20 -6.19
CA GLU A 60 -12.42 -20.01 -5.78
C GLU A 60 -12.99 -19.25 -7.00
N PHE A 61 -12.16 -19.07 -8.03
CA PHE A 61 -12.59 -18.45 -9.28
C PHE A 61 -13.75 -19.22 -9.93
N ARG A 62 -13.68 -20.56 -9.92
CA ARG A 62 -14.74 -21.39 -10.51
C ARG A 62 -16.04 -21.32 -9.71
N ALA A 63 -15.96 -21.22 -8.39
CA ALA A 63 -17.13 -21.12 -7.53
C ALA A 63 -17.83 -19.75 -7.65
N ASN A 64 -17.06 -18.66 -7.66
CA ASN A 64 -17.59 -17.32 -7.43
C ASN A 64 -17.52 -16.38 -8.65
N CYS A 65 -16.60 -16.62 -9.59
CA CYS A 65 -16.30 -15.67 -10.67
C CYS A 65 -16.71 -16.19 -12.06
N ALA A 66 -16.59 -17.50 -12.27
CA ALA A 66 -16.75 -18.13 -13.58
C ALA A 66 -18.17 -18.00 -14.17
N PHE A 67 -19.19 -17.80 -13.33
CA PHE A 67 -20.57 -17.57 -13.79
C PHE A 67 -20.68 -16.33 -14.70
N CYS A 68 -19.93 -15.27 -14.40
CA CYS A 68 -19.91 -14.04 -15.18
C CYS A 68 -18.74 -13.98 -16.18
N HIS A 69 -17.55 -14.43 -15.75
CA HIS A 69 -16.30 -14.30 -16.52
C HIS A 69 -15.92 -15.56 -17.32
N GLY A 70 -16.75 -16.60 -17.27
CA GLY A 70 -16.52 -17.88 -17.95
C GLY A 70 -15.51 -18.78 -17.22
N LEU A 71 -15.63 -20.10 -17.43
CA LEU A 71 -14.75 -21.11 -16.78
C LEU A 71 -13.26 -20.91 -17.09
N GLY A 72 -12.94 -20.41 -18.29
CA GLY A 72 -11.57 -20.10 -18.71
C GLY A 72 -11.17 -18.64 -18.48
N ALA A 73 -11.94 -17.86 -17.73
CA ALA A 73 -11.75 -16.43 -17.50
C ALA A 73 -11.73 -15.54 -18.76
N ARG A 74 -12.12 -16.08 -19.92
CA ARG A 74 -12.15 -15.39 -21.22
C ARG A 74 -13.36 -14.47 -21.42
N GLY A 75 -14.18 -14.30 -20.39
CA GLY A 75 -15.37 -13.44 -20.42
C GLY A 75 -16.57 -14.09 -21.11
N GLY A 76 -17.58 -13.25 -21.37
CA GLY A 76 -18.82 -13.61 -22.07
C GLY A 76 -19.85 -12.47 -22.02
N GLY A 77 -21.12 -12.78 -22.27
CA GLY A 77 -22.20 -11.78 -22.27
C GLY A 77 -22.51 -11.12 -20.92
N ARG A 78 -21.92 -11.60 -19.80
CA ARG A 78 -22.14 -11.07 -18.44
C ARG A 78 -20.93 -10.34 -17.84
N GLY A 79 -19.71 -10.74 -18.20
CA GLY A 79 -18.49 -10.18 -17.63
C GLY A 79 -17.33 -10.16 -18.64
N PRO A 80 -16.36 -9.23 -18.48
CA PRO A 80 -15.23 -9.09 -19.39
C PRO A 80 -14.24 -10.26 -19.31
N ASP A 81 -13.40 -10.35 -20.33
CA ASP A 81 -12.22 -11.22 -20.40
C ASP A 81 -11.13 -10.76 -19.43
N LEU A 82 -10.81 -11.61 -18.46
CA LEU A 82 -9.82 -11.36 -17.41
C LEU A 82 -8.42 -11.87 -17.78
N THR A 83 -8.27 -12.60 -18.89
CA THR A 83 -6.96 -13.10 -19.37
C THR A 83 -6.11 -12.01 -20.01
N ARG A 84 -6.70 -10.83 -20.25
CA ARG A 84 -6.02 -9.68 -20.86
C ARG A 84 -5.01 -9.06 -19.91
N ALA A 85 -3.87 -8.64 -20.46
CA ALA A 85 -2.83 -7.97 -19.68
C ALA A 85 -3.35 -6.69 -19.01
N LYS A 86 -4.06 -5.84 -19.78
CA LYS A 86 -4.65 -4.58 -19.31
C LYS A 86 -6.14 -4.74 -19.01
N LYS A 87 -6.54 -4.30 -17.82
CA LYS A 87 -7.92 -4.25 -17.35
C LYS A 87 -8.35 -2.80 -17.16
N ARG A 88 -9.66 -2.54 -17.18
CA ARG A 88 -10.22 -1.17 -17.08
C ARG A 88 -10.06 -0.55 -15.68
N HIS A 89 -10.02 -1.36 -14.63
CA HIS A 89 -10.02 -0.91 -13.23
C HIS A 89 -8.66 -1.12 -12.54
N GLY A 90 -7.57 -1.05 -13.31
CA GLY A 90 -6.21 -1.31 -12.82
C GLY A 90 -5.78 -2.76 -13.04
N SER A 91 -4.46 -2.99 -13.07
CA SER A 91 -3.88 -4.28 -13.47
C SER A 91 -2.78 -4.77 -12.53
N THR A 92 -2.56 -4.07 -11.42
CA THR A 92 -1.65 -4.47 -10.35
C THR A 92 -2.39 -5.37 -9.35
N ASP A 93 -1.66 -6.17 -8.56
CA ASP A 93 -2.30 -7.03 -7.54
C ASP A 93 -3.16 -6.23 -6.54
N PRO A 94 -2.73 -5.05 -6.05
CA PRO A 94 -3.59 -4.21 -5.20
C PRO A 94 -4.85 -3.71 -5.92
N ASP A 95 -4.76 -3.38 -7.21
CA ASP A 95 -5.94 -2.98 -8.00
C ASP A 95 -6.94 -4.13 -8.14
N LEU A 96 -6.43 -5.33 -8.43
CA LEU A 96 -7.26 -6.53 -8.56
C LEU A 96 -7.92 -6.87 -7.23
N PHE A 97 -7.15 -6.85 -6.15
CA PHE A 97 -7.67 -7.09 -4.80
C PHE A 97 -8.77 -6.09 -4.44
N ARG A 98 -8.54 -4.79 -4.65
CA ARG A 98 -9.56 -3.76 -4.44
C ARG A 98 -10.79 -3.99 -5.28
N THR A 99 -10.63 -4.21 -6.59
CA THR A 99 -11.74 -4.42 -7.52
C THR A 99 -12.58 -5.64 -7.14
N ILE A 100 -11.96 -6.73 -6.69
CA ILE A 100 -12.69 -7.93 -6.23
C ILE A 100 -13.40 -7.67 -4.90
N ASN A 101 -12.73 -7.02 -3.94
CA ASN A 101 -13.31 -6.78 -2.62
C ASN A 101 -14.44 -5.77 -2.61
N GLU A 102 -14.31 -4.69 -3.39
CA GLU A 102 -15.26 -3.57 -3.43
C GLU A 102 -16.28 -3.71 -4.57
N GLY A 103 -16.04 -4.61 -5.51
CA GLY A 103 -16.79 -4.68 -6.76
C GLY A 103 -16.51 -3.48 -7.66
N VAL A 104 -17.36 -3.28 -8.66
CA VAL A 104 -17.26 -2.11 -9.56
C VAL A 104 -18.57 -1.33 -9.53
N PRO A 105 -18.60 -0.16 -8.87
CA PRO A 105 -19.79 0.70 -8.81
C PRO A 105 -20.37 1.00 -10.20
N GLY A 106 -21.69 0.93 -10.31
CA GLY A 106 -22.40 1.15 -11.58
C GLY A 106 -22.33 -0.01 -12.57
N THR A 107 -21.86 -1.19 -12.14
CA THR A 107 -21.87 -2.41 -12.96
C THR A 107 -22.56 -3.56 -12.23
N ALA A 108 -22.72 -4.69 -12.92
CA ALA A 108 -23.22 -5.94 -12.34
C ALA A 108 -22.16 -6.72 -11.54
N MET A 109 -20.94 -6.21 -11.39
CA MET A 109 -19.88 -6.85 -10.60
C MET A 109 -20.01 -6.46 -9.12
N PRO A 110 -20.51 -7.37 -8.26
CA PRO A 110 -20.68 -7.06 -6.84
C PRO A 110 -19.34 -7.11 -6.09
N PRO A 111 -19.30 -6.55 -4.86
CA PRO A 111 -18.23 -6.83 -3.91
C PRO A 111 -18.21 -8.31 -3.56
N ASN A 112 -17.09 -8.99 -3.80
CA ASN A 112 -16.87 -10.42 -3.52
C ASN A 112 -15.73 -10.61 -2.51
N GLY A 113 -15.56 -9.64 -1.60
CA GLY A 113 -14.44 -9.62 -0.68
C GLY A 113 -14.40 -10.80 0.30
N ALA A 114 -13.18 -11.16 0.71
CA ALA A 114 -12.86 -12.26 1.63
C ALA A 114 -13.44 -12.09 3.06
N THR A 115 -14.23 -11.04 3.30
CA THR A 115 -14.78 -10.69 4.62
C THR A 115 -16.08 -11.42 4.96
N GLN A 116 -16.63 -12.25 4.07
CA GLN A 116 -17.84 -13.04 4.36
C GLN A 116 -17.60 -14.55 4.47
N GLN A 117 -16.46 -15.07 4.00
CA GLN A 117 -16.13 -16.50 4.08
C GLN A 117 -14.64 -16.66 4.29
N GLY A 118 -14.25 -16.90 5.54
CA GLY A 118 -12.86 -16.92 5.98
C GLY A 118 -11.99 -17.92 5.22
N VAL A 119 -11.05 -17.38 4.44
CA VAL A 119 -9.81 -18.03 4.02
C VAL A 119 -8.70 -17.00 4.08
N GLY A 120 -8.28 -16.69 5.31
CA GLY A 120 -6.96 -16.14 5.59
C GLY A 120 -5.93 -17.25 5.72
#